data_AF-A0A3N9NFJ0-F1
#
_entry.id   AF-A0A3N9NFJ0-F1
#
_cell.length_a   1.000
_cell.length_b   1.000
_cell.length_c   1.000
_cell.angle_alpha   90.00
_cell.angle_beta   90.00
_cell.angle_gamma   90.00
#
_symmetry.space_group_name_H-M   'P 1'
#
loop_
_entity.id
_entity.type
_entity.pdbx_description
1 polymer ?
#
loop_
_entity_poly.entity_id
_entity_poly.type
_entity_poly.pdbx_seq_one_letter_code
_entity_poly.pdbx_strand_id
1 'polypeptide(L)'
;MRINGFFVILYISIILLSVMTGCVSDNQPDKTQAEDDPAPQFVPVLNLQNLPVRIPVSGDLTPWKQAEIAVPFESKIIASLVEPLMEVKQNDVLVSLWRLSQKYEYTPINLIAPFDGIVTHYKYAIGQVVPANKEILTVINYDNYKLTAVFDSRQIDLIKRLNKAFIKMQKLELEGYVAEVLPGDNQVSIHVPGADIGRVNFESVTGYIEAGLVSGTFIPDKYFKDQDTLRVRVDREIELTLKRFGLSDSLALIYPNIPDQERIFIVSTK
;
A
#
# COMPACT_ATOMS: atom_id res chain seq x y z
N MET A 1 4.15 -26.43 30.58
CA MET A 1 5.54 -25.94 30.56
C MET A 1 5.74 -25.08 31.80
N ARG A 2 6.40 -25.60 32.86
CA ARG A 2 6.58 -24.86 34.12
C ARG A 2 7.75 -23.91 33.93
N ILE A 3 7.47 -22.61 33.89
CA ILE A 3 8.51 -21.57 33.87
C ILE A 3 9.18 -21.62 35.24
N ASN A 4 10.45 -22.02 35.27
CA ASN A 4 11.26 -22.07 36.48
C ASN A 4 11.39 -20.65 37.05
N GLY A 5 10.76 -20.39 38.21
CA GLY A 5 10.76 -19.08 38.88
C GLY A 5 12.16 -18.52 39.18
N PHE A 6 13.19 -19.36 39.12
CA PHE A 6 14.59 -18.95 39.25
C PHE A 6 15.04 -17.99 38.13
N PHE A 7 14.53 -18.14 36.90
CA PHE A 7 14.89 -17.26 35.77
C PHE A 7 14.30 -15.86 35.90
N VAL A 8 13.12 -15.72 36.52
CA VAL A 8 12.46 -14.43 36.71
C VAL A 8 13.23 -13.58 37.73
N ILE A 9 13.72 -14.20 38.80
CA ILE A 9 14.48 -13.51 39.85
C ILE A 9 15.85 -13.04 39.32
N LEU A 10 16.52 -13.86 38.51
CA LEU A 10 17.80 -13.47 37.89
C LEU A 10 17.62 -12.30 36.92
N TYR A 11 16.53 -12.29 36.14
CA TYR A 11 16.27 -11.23 35.17
C TYR A 11 15.96 -9.87 35.86
N ILE A 12 15.20 -9.90 36.95
CA ILE A 12 14.91 -8.69 37.76
C ILE A 12 16.19 -8.13 38.40
N SER A 13 17.09 -8.99 38.88
CA SER A 13 18.38 -8.56 39.46
C SER A 13 19.29 -7.87 38.43
N ILE A 14 19.28 -8.29 37.17
CA ILE A 14 20.10 -7.70 36.11
C ILE A 14 19.57 -6.31 35.72
N ILE A 15 18.24 -6.16 35.63
CA ILE A 15 17.61 -4.86 35.34
C ILE A 15 17.91 -3.86 36.48
N LEU A 16 17.79 -4.27 37.74
CA LEU A 16 18.08 -3.39 38.89
C LEU A 16 19.54 -2.94 38.94
N LEU A 17 20.49 -3.78 38.49
CA LEU A 17 21.91 -3.39 38.45
C LEU A 17 22.20 -2.36 37.35
N SER A 18 21.46 -2.41 36.23
CA SER A 18 21.65 -1.48 35.10
C SER A 18 21.14 -0.06 35.38
N VAL A 19 20.21 0.12 36.33
CA VAL A 19 19.66 1.44 36.67
C VAL A 19 20.61 2.25 37.58
N MET A 20 21.53 1.60 38.28
CA MET A 20 22.42 2.28 39.25
C MET A 20 23.73 2.82 38.65
N THR A 21 24.04 2.55 37.37
CA THR A 21 25.36 2.90 36.77
C THR A 21 25.33 4.07 35.79
N GLY A 22 24.18 4.74 35.60
CA GLY A 22 24.01 5.74 34.54
C GLY A 22 23.82 7.19 35.00
N CYS A 23 24.68 7.73 35.86
CA CYS A 23 24.73 9.19 36.12
C CYS A 23 26.19 9.65 36.31
N VAL A 24 26.94 9.69 35.21
CA VAL A 24 28.14 10.53 35.12
C VAL A 24 27.74 11.80 34.38
N SER A 25 27.53 12.85 35.17
CA SER A 25 27.28 14.21 34.69
C SER A 25 28.62 14.81 34.25
N ASP A 26 28.99 14.57 32.99
CA ASP A 26 30.11 15.26 32.36
C ASP A 26 29.67 16.69 32.03
N ASN A 27 29.93 17.62 32.96
CA ASN A 27 29.84 19.05 32.73
C ASN A 27 31.05 19.48 31.87
N GLN A 28 31.03 19.15 30.59
CA GLN A 28 31.88 19.84 29.62
C GLN A 28 31.21 21.17 29.24
N PRO A 29 31.92 22.31 29.32
CA PRO A 29 31.41 23.57 28.81
C PRO A 29 31.22 23.44 27.31
N ASP A 30 29.95 23.50 26.92
CA ASP A 30 29.45 23.44 25.57
C ASP A 30 30.17 24.48 24.71
N LYS A 31 31.17 24.02 23.95
CA LYS A 31 31.72 24.82 22.85
C LYS A 31 30.62 24.82 21.81
N THR A 32 29.77 25.83 21.87
CA THR A 32 28.90 26.23 20.77
C THR A 32 29.81 26.49 19.57
N GLN A 33 30.12 25.42 18.84
CA GLN A 33 30.58 25.52 17.47
C GLN A 33 29.47 26.28 16.78
N ALA A 34 29.74 27.53 16.41
CA ALA A 34 29.00 28.16 15.34
C ALA A 34 29.15 27.21 14.15
N GLU A 35 28.15 26.34 13.96
CA GLU A 35 28.00 25.60 12.72
C GLU A 35 28.00 26.67 11.64
N ASP A 36 29.05 26.66 10.81
CA ASP A 36 29.10 27.45 9.59
C ASP A 36 27.84 27.10 8.80
N ASP A 37 26.83 27.97 8.88
CA ASP A 37 25.60 27.84 8.11
C ASP A 37 26.03 27.66 6.64
N PRO A 38 25.75 26.50 6.02
CA PRO A 38 26.23 26.23 4.68
C PRO A 38 25.71 27.33 3.76
N ALA A 39 26.61 27.89 2.96
CA ALA A 39 26.28 28.98 2.05
C ALA A 39 25.00 28.64 1.26
N PRO A 40 24.04 29.57 1.17
CA PRO A 40 22.70 29.27 0.65
C PRO A 40 22.79 28.70 -0.76
N GLN A 41 22.26 27.49 -0.93
CA GLN A 41 22.30 26.79 -2.21
C GLN A 41 21.20 27.31 -3.13
N PHE A 42 21.60 27.86 -4.27
CA PHE A 42 20.69 28.32 -5.32
C PHE A 42 20.12 27.14 -6.12
N VAL A 43 18.81 27.18 -6.37
CA VAL A 43 18.09 26.21 -7.18
C VAL A 43 17.38 26.93 -8.31
N PRO A 44 17.65 26.57 -9.59
CA PRO A 44 16.92 27.13 -10.71
C PRO A 44 15.48 26.62 -10.72
N VAL A 45 14.55 27.52 -11.03
CA VAL A 45 13.13 27.24 -11.19
C VAL A 45 12.79 27.29 -12.66
N LEU A 46 12.13 26.25 -13.17
CA LEU A 46 11.82 26.09 -14.58
C LEU A 46 10.30 26.03 -14.77
N ASN A 47 9.75 26.99 -15.50
CA ASN A 47 8.34 26.99 -15.86
C ASN A 47 8.17 26.38 -17.24
N LEU A 48 7.82 25.11 -17.27
CA LEU A 48 7.80 24.30 -18.50
C LEU A 48 6.39 23.89 -18.83
N GLN A 49 6.12 23.76 -20.12
CA GLN A 49 4.83 23.35 -20.65
C GLN A 49 4.95 21.98 -21.31
N ASN A 50 3.88 21.20 -21.19
CA ASN A 50 3.71 19.92 -21.87
C ASN A 50 4.85 18.91 -21.60
N LEU A 51 5.31 18.80 -20.36
CA LEU A 51 6.29 17.77 -19.97
C LEU A 51 5.60 16.47 -19.59
N PRO A 52 6.11 15.30 -20.00
CA PRO A 52 5.59 14.01 -19.55
C PRO A 52 5.88 13.82 -18.06
N VAL A 53 4.84 13.68 -17.24
CA VAL A 53 4.98 13.53 -15.78
C VAL A 53 4.60 12.12 -15.34
N ARG A 54 5.46 11.56 -14.48
CA ARG A 54 5.26 10.29 -13.76
C ARG A 54 4.98 10.59 -12.30
N ILE A 55 3.83 10.15 -11.80
CA ILE A 55 3.43 10.36 -10.41
C ILE A 55 3.80 9.10 -9.63
N PRO A 56 4.66 9.18 -8.59
CA PRO A 56 5.03 8.01 -7.81
C PRO A 56 3.80 7.44 -7.12
N VAL A 57 3.66 6.11 -7.13
CA VAL A 57 2.58 5.38 -6.47
C VAL A 57 3.14 4.31 -5.57
N SER A 58 2.52 4.14 -4.41
CA SER A 58 2.76 3.02 -3.50
C SER A 58 1.44 2.55 -2.90
N GLY A 59 1.40 1.28 -2.53
CA GLY A 59 0.23 0.69 -1.88
C GLY A 59 0.28 -0.82 -1.89
N ASP A 60 -0.80 -1.44 -1.43
CA ASP A 60 -0.91 -2.89 -1.34
C ASP A 60 -1.65 -3.44 -2.56
N LEU A 61 -1.07 -4.48 -3.15
CA LEU A 61 -1.68 -5.22 -4.23
C LEU A 61 -2.62 -6.27 -3.65
N THR A 62 -3.90 -6.25 -4.03
CA THR A 62 -4.91 -7.22 -3.59
C THR A 62 -5.58 -7.88 -4.78
N PRO A 63 -6.19 -9.07 -4.66
CA PRO A 63 -6.90 -9.69 -5.78
C PRO A 63 -8.10 -8.84 -6.18
N TRP A 64 -8.37 -8.74 -7.48
CA TRP A 64 -9.50 -7.95 -7.95
C TRP A 64 -10.85 -8.55 -7.52
N LYS A 65 -10.96 -9.88 -7.48
CA LYS A 65 -12.14 -10.59 -6.98
C LYS A 65 -11.76 -11.55 -5.86
N GLN A 66 -12.44 -11.40 -4.74
CA GLN A 66 -12.39 -12.29 -3.60
C GLN A 66 -13.81 -12.49 -3.08
N ALA A 67 -14.16 -13.74 -2.78
CA ALA A 67 -15.44 -14.09 -2.18
C ALA A 67 -15.23 -15.02 -0.99
N GLU A 68 -15.70 -14.59 0.18
CA GLU A 68 -15.84 -15.41 1.37
C GLU A 68 -17.18 -16.15 1.28
N ILE A 69 -17.12 -17.48 1.15
CA ILE A 69 -18.29 -18.33 1.00
C ILE A 69 -18.76 -18.73 2.39
N ALA A 70 -19.85 -18.12 2.83
CA ALA A 70 -20.44 -18.33 4.15
C ALA A 70 -21.71 -19.18 4.11
N VAL A 71 -21.98 -19.85 5.23
CA VAL A 71 -23.19 -20.67 5.40
C VAL A 71 -24.39 -19.79 5.70
N PRO A 72 -25.48 -19.82 4.94
CA PRO A 72 -26.64 -18.95 5.18
C PRO A 72 -27.46 -19.32 6.44
N PHE A 73 -27.33 -20.53 6.96
CA PHE A 73 -28.04 -21.03 8.14
C PHE A 73 -27.22 -22.14 8.82
N GLU A 74 -27.51 -22.46 10.08
CA GLU A 74 -26.80 -23.54 10.77
C GLU A 74 -26.95 -24.87 10.01
N SER A 75 -25.81 -25.46 9.63
CA SER A 75 -25.76 -26.59 8.71
C SER A 75 -24.67 -27.58 9.08
N LYS A 76 -24.87 -28.85 8.69
CA LYS A 76 -23.80 -29.84 8.67
C LYS A 76 -23.20 -29.92 7.27
N ILE A 77 -21.86 -29.90 7.17
CA ILE A 77 -21.18 -30.17 5.90
C ILE A 77 -21.32 -31.66 5.59
N ILE A 78 -21.88 -32.00 4.44
CA ILE A 78 -22.09 -33.41 4.04
C ILE A 78 -21.15 -33.85 2.92
N ALA A 79 -20.69 -32.92 2.09
CA ALA A 79 -19.69 -33.17 1.06
C ALA A 79 -18.86 -31.91 0.79
N SER A 80 -17.57 -32.10 0.52
CA SER A 80 -16.70 -31.09 -0.10
C SER A 80 -16.31 -31.63 -1.47
N LEU A 81 -16.48 -30.83 -2.51
CA LEU A 81 -16.05 -31.16 -3.88
C LEU A 81 -14.78 -30.41 -4.28
N VAL A 82 -14.22 -29.63 -3.35
CA VAL A 82 -13.03 -28.82 -3.55
C VAL A 82 -12.04 -29.00 -2.41
N GLU A 83 -10.78 -28.74 -2.73
CA GLU A 83 -9.65 -28.69 -1.80
C GLU A 83 -8.94 -27.34 -1.92
N PRO A 84 -8.20 -26.89 -0.88
CA PRO A 84 -7.32 -25.73 -1.02
C PRO A 84 -6.38 -25.87 -2.23
N LEU A 85 -6.15 -24.76 -2.92
CA LEU A 85 -5.36 -24.61 -4.14
C LEU A 85 -6.00 -25.18 -5.42
N MET A 86 -7.20 -25.75 -5.34
CA MET A 86 -7.97 -26.21 -6.51
C MET A 86 -8.57 -25.02 -7.29
N GLU A 87 -8.46 -25.09 -8.62
CA GLU A 87 -9.14 -24.17 -9.53
C GLU A 87 -10.61 -24.54 -9.69
N VAL A 88 -11.47 -23.54 -9.71
CA VAL A 88 -12.93 -23.69 -9.86
C VAL A 88 -13.44 -22.72 -10.91
N LYS A 89 -14.50 -23.12 -11.61
CA LYS A 89 -15.24 -22.31 -12.56
C LYS A 89 -16.49 -21.72 -11.92
N GLN A 90 -16.94 -20.60 -12.46
CA GLN A 90 -18.20 -20.00 -12.06
C GLN A 90 -19.33 -21.04 -12.09
N ASN A 91 -20.11 -21.10 -11.01
CA ASN A 91 -21.20 -22.05 -10.77
C ASN A 91 -20.80 -23.49 -10.43
N ASP A 92 -19.51 -23.81 -10.32
CA ASP A 92 -19.09 -25.11 -9.78
C ASP A 92 -19.61 -25.28 -8.36
N VAL A 93 -20.11 -26.47 -8.05
CA VAL A 93 -20.53 -26.81 -6.68
C VAL A 93 -19.28 -27.00 -5.83
N LEU A 94 -19.17 -26.24 -4.75
CA LEU A 94 -18.03 -26.25 -3.84
C LEU A 94 -18.27 -27.21 -2.68
N VAL A 95 -19.40 -27.01 -2.00
CA VAL A 95 -19.76 -27.68 -0.75
C VAL A 95 -21.25 -27.97 -0.75
N SER A 96 -21.64 -29.17 -0.32
CA SER A 96 -23.03 -29.50 -0.06
C SER A 96 -23.31 -29.49 1.44
N LEU A 97 -24.42 -28.88 1.81
CA LEU A 97 -24.84 -28.63 3.18
C LEU A 97 -26.16 -29.31 3.49
N TRP A 98 -26.32 -29.73 4.74
CA TRP A 98 -27.61 -30.14 5.29
C TRP A 98 -28.06 -29.17 6.38
N ARG A 99 -29.18 -28.51 6.15
CA ARG A 99 -29.80 -27.58 7.10
C ARG A 99 -30.36 -28.32 8.32
N LEU A 100 -29.89 -27.97 9.51
CA LEU A 100 -30.29 -28.66 10.74
C LEU A 100 -31.72 -28.32 11.21
N SER A 101 -32.25 -27.14 10.84
CA SER A 101 -33.60 -26.73 11.22
C SER A 101 -34.71 -27.47 10.47
N GLN A 102 -34.40 -28.16 9.36
CA GLN A 102 -35.37 -28.89 8.53
C GLN A 102 -35.07 -30.40 8.57
N LYS A 103 -35.16 -30.99 9.77
CA LYS A 103 -34.77 -32.39 10.05
C LYS A 103 -35.42 -33.45 9.13
N TYR A 104 -36.58 -33.14 8.53
CA TYR A 104 -37.32 -34.07 7.68
C TYR A 104 -37.20 -33.76 6.17
N GLU A 105 -36.54 -32.67 5.78
CA GLU A 105 -36.26 -32.36 4.38
C GLU A 105 -34.81 -32.76 4.06
N TYR A 106 -34.66 -33.73 3.17
CA TYR A 106 -33.35 -34.27 2.76
C TYR A 106 -32.78 -33.57 1.52
N THR A 107 -33.22 -32.35 1.21
CA THR A 107 -32.70 -31.62 0.06
C THR A 107 -31.39 -30.93 0.45
N PRO A 108 -30.23 -31.39 -0.06
CA PRO A 108 -28.97 -30.72 0.22
C PRO A 108 -28.94 -29.34 -0.44
N ILE A 109 -28.25 -28.40 0.19
CA ILE A 109 -28.05 -27.06 -0.33
C ILE A 109 -26.61 -26.93 -0.79
N ASN A 110 -26.44 -26.62 -2.07
CA ASN A 110 -25.14 -26.50 -2.71
C ASN A 110 -24.68 -25.05 -2.65
N LEU A 111 -23.51 -24.83 -2.08
CA LEU A 111 -22.79 -23.56 -2.23
C LEU A 111 -21.96 -23.63 -3.52
N ILE A 112 -22.08 -22.60 -4.35
CA ILE A 112 -21.47 -22.55 -5.68
C ILE A 112 -20.41 -21.44 -5.76
N ALA A 113 -19.45 -21.61 -6.66
CA ALA A 113 -18.45 -20.60 -6.96
C ALA A 113 -19.09 -19.37 -7.65
N PRO A 114 -18.91 -18.15 -7.14
CA PRO A 114 -19.48 -16.96 -7.76
C PRO A 114 -18.73 -16.50 -9.02
N PHE A 115 -17.49 -16.93 -9.20
CA PHE A 115 -16.62 -16.62 -10.33
C PHE A 115 -15.49 -17.66 -10.45
N ASP A 116 -14.80 -17.66 -11.59
CA ASP A 116 -13.58 -18.45 -11.81
C ASP A 116 -12.46 -18.03 -10.85
N GLY A 117 -11.85 -18.98 -10.15
CA GLY A 117 -10.78 -18.68 -9.21
C GLY A 117 -10.16 -19.90 -8.56
N ILE A 118 -9.43 -19.67 -7.48
CA ILE A 118 -8.74 -20.69 -6.69
C ILE A 118 -9.29 -20.67 -5.26
N VAL A 119 -9.59 -21.84 -4.73
CA VAL A 119 -9.96 -22.00 -3.31
C VAL A 119 -8.70 -21.86 -2.46
N THR A 120 -8.65 -20.94 -1.49
CA THR A 120 -7.41 -20.70 -0.72
C THR A 120 -7.46 -21.25 0.70
N HIS A 121 -8.60 -21.16 1.37
CA HIS A 121 -8.78 -21.60 2.75
C HIS A 121 -10.01 -22.48 2.87
N TYR A 122 -9.95 -23.50 3.72
CA TYR A 122 -11.08 -24.38 4.04
C TYR A 122 -11.10 -24.63 5.55
N LYS A 123 -12.10 -24.09 6.26
CA LYS A 123 -12.08 -23.96 7.73
C LYS A 123 -12.72 -25.12 8.49
N TYR A 124 -13.56 -25.93 7.83
CA TYR A 124 -14.39 -26.94 8.48
C TYR A 124 -14.33 -28.28 7.76
N ALA A 125 -14.19 -29.38 8.49
CA ALA A 125 -14.16 -30.72 7.91
C ALA A 125 -15.56 -31.23 7.54
N ILE A 126 -15.63 -32.22 6.64
CA ILE A 126 -16.86 -32.96 6.34
C ILE A 126 -17.41 -33.57 7.64
N GLY A 127 -18.72 -33.44 7.85
CA GLY A 127 -19.42 -33.90 9.04
C GLY A 127 -19.50 -32.88 10.17
N GLN A 128 -18.76 -31.77 10.11
CA GLN A 128 -18.86 -30.71 11.12
C GLN A 128 -20.13 -29.88 10.94
N VAL A 129 -20.64 -29.37 12.06
CA VAL A 129 -21.72 -28.38 12.10
C VAL A 129 -21.11 -26.99 12.07
N VAL A 130 -21.61 -26.15 11.17
CA VAL A 130 -21.18 -24.79 10.94
C VAL A 130 -22.34 -23.85 11.29
N PRO A 131 -22.12 -22.86 12.19
CA PRO A 131 -23.12 -21.86 12.50
C PRO A 131 -23.49 -21.01 11.28
N ALA A 132 -24.68 -20.39 11.32
CA ALA A 132 -25.09 -19.42 10.32
C ALA A 132 -24.09 -18.25 10.21
N ASN A 133 -23.93 -17.74 8.99
CA ASN A 133 -23.05 -16.64 8.58
C ASN A 133 -21.56 -16.85 8.92
N LYS A 134 -21.11 -18.09 9.07
CA LYS A 134 -19.69 -18.42 9.20
C LYS A 134 -19.12 -18.78 7.84
N GLU A 135 -17.97 -18.20 7.53
CA GLU A 135 -17.20 -18.50 6.33
C GLU A 135 -16.67 -19.94 6.38
N ILE A 136 -16.92 -20.72 5.33
CA ILE A 136 -16.34 -22.06 5.15
C ILE A 136 -15.02 -21.96 4.39
N LEU A 137 -15.02 -21.20 3.30
CA LEU A 137 -13.90 -21.11 2.37
C LEU A 137 -13.83 -19.76 1.69
N THR A 138 -12.69 -19.47 1.08
CA THR A 138 -12.49 -18.27 0.25
C THR A 138 -12.16 -18.68 -1.18
N VAL A 139 -12.79 -18.03 -2.17
CA VAL A 139 -12.44 -18.14 -3.59
C VAL A 139 -11.79 -16.83 -4.03
N ILE A 140 -10.60 -16.91 -4.63
CA ILE A 140 -9.83 -15.76 -5.10
C ILE A 140 -9.54 -15.89 -6.59
N ASN A 141 -9.81 -14.84 -7.36
CA ASN A 141 -9.35 -14.76 -8.75
C ASN A 141 -7.99 -14.05 -8.80
N TYR A 142 -6.97 -14.76 -9.29
CA TYR A 142 -5.61 -14.26 -9.43
C TYR A 142 -5.28 -13.76 -10.85
N ASP A 143 -6.26 -13.74 -11.76
CA ASP A 143 -6.04 -13.27 -13.13
C ASP A 143 -5.84 -11.76 -13.18
N ASN A 144 -6.35 -11.04 -12.17
CA ASN A 144 -6.30 -9.59 -12.08
C ASN A 144 -6.14 -9.15 -10.62
N TYR A 145 -5.38 -8.09 -10.43
CA TYR A 145 -5.11 -7.48 -9.14
C TYR A 145 -5.56 -6.02 -9.14
N LYS A 146 -5.84 -5.52 -7.93
CA LYS A 146 -6.17 -4.14 -7.62
C LYS A 146 -5.09 -3.58 -6.71
N LEU A 147 -4.42 -2.53 -7.16
CA LEU A 147 -3.61 -1.67 -6.30
C LEU A 147 -4.45 -0.46 -5.92
N THR A 148 -4.61 -0.23 -4.62
CA THR A 148 -5.31 0.94 -4.09
C THR A 148 -4.28 1.88 -3.47
N ALA A 149 -4.22 3.11 -3.97
CA ALA A 149 -3.25 4.11 -3.52
C ALA A 149 -3.95 5.42 -3.15
N VAL A 150 -3.40 6.10 -2.14
CA VAL A 150 -3.89 7.39 -1.64
C VAL A 150 -2.90 8.48 -2.06
N PHE A 151 -3.43 9.57 -2.58
CA PHE A 151 -2.65 10.68 -3.12
C PHE A 151 -2.95 11.99 -2.38
N ASP A 152 -2.13 13.00 -2.64
CA ASP A 152 -2.50 14.38 -2.32
C ASP A 152 -3.69 14.82 -3.19
N SER A 153 -4.59 15.63 -2.64
CA SER A 153 -5.76 16.13 -3.37
C SER A 153 -5.41 16.95 -4.60
N ARG A 154 -4.19 17.48 -4.69
CA ARG A 154 -3.72 18.20 -5.89
C ARG A 154 -2.96 17.30 -6.86
N GLN A 155 -2.44 16.15 -6.41
CA GLN A 155 -1.86 15.14 -7.30
C GLN A 155 -2.97 14.37 -8.03
N ILE A 156 -4.10 14.12 -7.37
CA ILE A 156 -5.19 13.35 -7.96
C ILE A 156 -5.80 14.04 -9.19
N ASP A 157 -5.78 15.38 -9.25
CA ASP A 157 -6.23 16.16 -10.40
C ASP A 157 -5.43 15.87 -11.69
N LEU A 158 -4.20 15.38 -11.53
CA LEU A 158 -3.32 14.99 -12.65
C LEU A 158 -3.56 13.54 -13.09
N ILE A 159 -4.25 12.74 -12.29
CA ILE A 159 -4.49 11.32 -12.55
C ILE A 159 -5.86 11.14 -13.18
N LYS A 160 -5.90 10.49 -14.34
CA LYS A 160 -7.11 10.21 -15.11
C LYS A 160 -7.29 8.70 -15.29
N ARG A 161 -8.53 8.29 -15.52
CA ARG A 161 -8.83 6.91 -15.92
C ARG A 161 -8.07 6.55 -17.18
N LEU A 162 -7.63 5.30 -17.26
CA LEU A 162 -6.83 4.73 -18.34
C LEU A 162 -5.40 5.27 -18.45
N ASN A 163 -4.93 6.15 -17.55
CA ASN A 163 -3.50 6.41 -17.46
C ASN A 163 -2.76 5.09 -17.19
N LYS A 164 -1.64 4.89 -17.89
CA LYS A 164 -0.77 3.74 -17.68
C LYS A 164 -0.12 3.82 -16.32
N ALA A 165 0.06 2.67 -15.67
CA ALA A 165 0.78 2.53 -14.43
C ALA A 165 1.86 1.46 -14.59
N PHE A 166 3.02 1.70 -14.00
CA PHE A 166 4.14 0.77 -13.97
C PHE A 166 4.44 0.46 -12.52
N ILE A 167 4.22 -0.79 -12.12
CA ILE A 167 4.32 -1.26 -10.74
C ILE A 167 5.54 -2.16 -10.64
N LYS A 168 6.40 -1.85 -9.68
CA LYS A 168 7.60 -2.61 -9.34
C LYS A 168 7.34 -3.45 -8.10
N MET A 169 7.49 -4.76 -8.27
CA MET A 169 7.34 -5.76 -7.21
C MET A 169 8.59 -6.64 -7.21
N GLN A 170 9.46 -6.47 -6.21
CA GLN A 170 10.76 -7.15 -6.14
C GLN A 170 11.60 -6.94 -7.42
N LYS A 171 11.74 -7.98 -8.26
CA LYS A 171 12.44 -7.95 -9.56
C LYS A 171 11.50 -7.96 -10.76
N LEU A 172 10.18 -7.91 -10.53
CA LEU A 172 9.15 -7.89 -11.55
C LEU A 172 8.69 -6.45 -11.78
N GLU A 173 8.48 -6.12 -13.04
CA GLU A 173 7.85 -4.88 -13.49
C GLU A 173 6.54 -5.27 -14.17
N LEU A 174 5.45 -4.67 -13.70
CA LEU A 174 4.10 -5.00 -14.08
C LEU A 174 3.46 -3.76 -14.69
N GLU A 175 2.83 -3.93 -15.85
CA GLU A 175 2.04 -2.88 -16.47
C GLU A 175 0.60 -2.95 -15.99
N GLY A 176 0.01 -1.79 -15.74
CA GLY A 176 -1.38 -1.65 -15.33
C GLY A 176 -1.99 -0.37 -15.86
N TYR A 177 -3.22 -0.09 -15.43
CA TYR A 177 -3.89 1.15 -15.76
C TYR A 177 -4.79 1.62 -14.63
N VAL A 178 -5.01 2.94 -14.57
CA VAL A 178 -5.95 3.54 -13.63
C VAL A 178 -7.37 3.14 -14.02
N ALA A 179 -8.01 2.31 -13.20
CA ALA A 179 -9.37 1.85 -13.42
C ALA A 179 -10.40 2.89 -12.93
N GLU A 180 -10.13 3.47 -11.75
CA GLU A 180 -11.02 4.38 -11.04
C GLU A 180 -10.22 5.44 -10.28
N VAL A 181 -10.77 6.65 -10.24
CA VAL A 181 -10.26 7.80 -9.48
C VAL A 181 -11.40 8.29 -8.60
N LEU A 182 -11.16 8.38 -7.30
CA LEU A 182 -12.11 8.84 -6.28
C LEU A 182 -11.56 10.14 -5.64
N PRO A 183 -11.82 11.32 -6.25
CA PRO A 183 -11.28 12.59 -5.77
C PRO A 183 -11.68 12.93 -4.34
N GLY A 184 -12.90 12.59 -3.93
CA GLY A 184 -13.39 12.86 -2.56
C GLY A 184 -12.59 12.15 -1.47
N ASP A 185 -12.05 10.98 -1.78
CA ASP A 185 -11.28 10.15 -0.85
C ASP A 185 -9.76 10.23 -1.13
N ASN A 186 -9.36 11.05 -2.10
CA ASN A 186 -8.02 11.11 -2.66
C ASN A 186 -7.44 9.72 -3.03
N GLN A 187 -8.30 8.83 -3.52
CA GLN A 187 -7.94 7.43 -3.75
C GLN A 187 -7.96 7.10 -5.25
N VAL A 188 -7.01 6.28 -5.68
CA VAL A 188 -6.95 5.75 -7.05
C VAL A 188 -6.87 4.24 -6.98
N SER A 189 -7.67 3.58 -7.82
CA SER A 189 -7.62 2.14 -8.03
C SER A 189 -6.95 1.83 -9.36
N ILE A 190 -5.87 1.06 -9.32
CA ILE A 190 -5.09 0.63 -10.47
C ILE A 190 -5.36 -0.85 -10.69
N HIS A 191 -5.72 -1.20 -11.92
CA HIS A 191 -5.87 -2.57 -12.36
C HIS A 191 -4.54 -3.09 -12.90
N VAL A 192 -4.11 -4.26 -12.42
CA VAL A 192 -2.85 -4.91 -12.80
C VAL A 192 -3.16 -6.35 -13.24
N PRO A 193 -2.91 -6.73 -14.51
CA PRO A 193 -3.06 -8.11 -14.97
C PRO A 193 -2.17 -9.08 -14.17
N GLY A 194 -2.71 -10.24 -13.83
CA GLY A 194 -2.11 -11.20 -12.89
C GLY A 194 -1.19 -12.25 -13.50
N ALA A 195 -1.08 -12.33 -14.83
CA ALA A 195 -0.39 -13.41 -15.53
C ALA A 195 1.06 -13.64 -15.06
N ASP A 196 1.75 -12.56 -14.65
CA ASP A 196 3.17 -12.60 -14.27
C ASP A 196 3.40 -12.57 -12.75
N ILE A 197 2.36 -12.33 -11.95
CA ILE A 197 2.47 -12.19 -10.49
C ILE A 197 2.51 -13.57 -9.82
N GLY A 198 1.77 -14.55 -10.35
CA GLY A 198 1.61 -15.84 -9.69
C GLY A 198 0.94 -15.73 -8.31
N ARG A 199 1.03 -16.78 -7.48
CA ARG A 199 0.41 -16.80 -6.14
C ARG A 199 1.32 -16.15 -5.10
N VAL A 200 1.63 -14.87 -5.28
CA VAL A 200 2.51 -14.11 -4.37
C VAL A 200 1.71 -13.56 -3.19
N ASN A 201 2.33 -13.56 -2.01
CA ASN A 201 1.77 -12.92 -0.82
C ASN A 201 1.61 -11.42 -1.09
N PHE A 202 0.49 -10.85 -0.66
CA PHE A 202 0.20 -9.43 -0.86
C PHE A 202 1.28 -8.57 -0.18
N GLU A 203 2.19 -8.03 -1.00
CA GLU A 203 3.29 -7.18 -0.57
C GLU A 203 2.98 -5.73 -0.96
N SER A 204 3.55 -4.80 -0.19
CA SER A 204 3.55 -3.39 -0.55
C SER A 204 4.42 -3.20 -1.80
N VAL A 205 3.84 -2.59 -2.83
CA VAL A 205 4.49 -2.33 -4.10
C VAL A 205 4.72 -0.83 -4.30
N THR A 206 5.69 -0.50 -5.15
CA THR A 206 5.99 0.89 -5.53
C THR A 206 5.97 1.00 -7.04
N GLY A 207 5.82 2.20 -7.59
CA GLY A 207 5.71 2.37 -9.04
C GLY A 207 5.47 3.82 -9.42
N TYR A 208 4.95 4.02 -10.64
CA TYR A 208 4.47 5.33 -11.08
C TYR A 208 3.28 5.23 -12.03
N ILE A 209 2.49 6.31 -12.08
CA ILE A 209 1.42 6.54 -13.04
C ILE A 209 1.89 7.56 -14.07
N GLU A 210 1.71 7.29 -15.37
CA GLU A 210 1.99 8.25 -16.44
C GLU A 210 0.82 9.22 -16.58
N ALA A 211 0.93 10.41 -15.98
CA ALA A 211 -0.10 11.47 -15.99
C ALA A 211 -0.27 12.15 -17.37
N GLY A 212 0.64 11.87 -18.31
CA GLY A 212 0.69 12.54 -19.61
C GLY A 212 1.45 13.86 -19.55
N LEU A 213 1.10 14.78 -20.46
CA LEU A 213 1.78 16.07 -20.59
C LEU A 213 1.19 17.08 -19.59
N VAL A 214 2.03 17.62 -18.72
CA VAL A 214 1.65 18.57 -17.67
C VAL A 214 2.45 19.87 -17.84
N SER A 215 1.82 21.00 -17.56
CA SER A 215 2.47 22.30 -17.49
C SER A 215 2.54 22.75 -16.03
N GLY A 216 3.67 23.30 -15.61
CA GLY A 216 3.87 23.72 -14.22
C GLY A 216 5.29 24.17 -13.92
N THR A 217 5.56 24.41 -12.64
CA THR A 217 6.90 24.71 -12.15
C THR A 217 7.66 23.44 -11.81
N PHE A 218 8.90 23.37 -12.28
CA PHE A 218 9.83 22.26 -12.08
C PHE A 218 11.13 22.74 -11.44
N ILE A 219 11.76 21.87 -10.64
CA ILE A 219 13.14 22.03 -10.19
C ILE A 219 13.91 20.72 -10.39
N PRO A 220 15.26 20.71 -10.44
CA PRO A 220 16.01 19.47 -10.54
C PRO A 220 15.73 18.51 -9.37
N ASP A 221 15.37 17.26 -9.65
CA ASP A 221 14.94 16.28 -8.64
C ASP A 221 16.05 15.96 -7.62
N LYS A 222 17.32 16.09 -8.02
CA LYS A 222 18.49 15.90 -7.14
C LYS A 222 18.44 16.72 -5.83
N TYR A 223 17.67 17.81 -5.79
CA TYR A 223 17.52 18.63 -4.58
C TYR A 223 16.58 18.02 -3.55
N PHE A 224 15.67 17.14 -3.96
CA PHE A 224 14.78 16.39 -3.06
C PHE A 224 15.49 15.24 -2.35
N LYS A 225 16.59 14.73 -2.91
CA LYS A 225 17.29 13.52 -2.41
C LYS A 225 16.26 12.38 -2.24
N ASP A 226 16.18 11.79 -1.05
CA ASP A 226 15.23 10.72 -0.69
C ASP A 226 13.93 11.25 -0.07
N GLN A 227 13.67 12.56 -0.14
CA GLN A 227 12.52 13.21 0.48
C GLN A 227 11.49 13.64 -0.56
N ASP A 228 10.23 13.72 -0.16
CA ASP A 228 9.15 14.26 -1.00
C ASP A 228 8.89 15.74 -0.75
N THR A 229 9.61 16.36 0.20
CA THR A 229 9.45 17.77 0.54
C THR A 229 10.77 18.49 0.67
N LEU A 230 10.78 19.79 0.35
CA LEU A 230 11.95 20.65 0.40
C LEU A 230 11.56 22.00 0.99
N ARG A 231 12.27 22.44 2.05
CA ARG A 231 12.08 23.79 2.59
C ARG A 231 12.92 24.78 1.80
N VAL A 232 12.26 25.77 1.23
CA VAL A 232 12.90 26.78 0.39
C VAL A 232 12.53 28.18 0.85
N ARG A 233 13.38 29.14 0.52
CA ARG A 233 13.09 30.56 0.61
C ARG A 233 12.90 31.10 -0.80
N VAL A 234 11.75 31.70 -1.03
CA VAL A 234 11.42 32.49 -2.21
C VAL A 234 11.64 33.95 -1.84
N ASP A 235 12.48 34.64 -2.60
CA ASP A 235 12.96 35.97 -2.26
C ASP A 235 13.62 36.07 -0.87
N ARG A 236 13.72 37.27 -0.27
CA ARG A 236 14.41 37.47 1.01
C ARG A 236 13.59 37.07 2.24
N GLU A 237 12.28 36.87 2.09
CA GLU A 237 11.36 36.89 3.24
C GLU A 237 10.39 35.71 3.31
N ILE A 238 10.13 35.00 2.21
CA ILE A 238 9.05 34.00 2.18
C ILE A 238 9.64 32.59 2.23
N GLU A 239 9.43 31.88 3.33
CA GLU A 239 9.75 30.45 3.40
C GLU A 239 8.54 29.60 3.00
N LEU A 240 8.75 28.64 2.12
CA LEU A 240 7.76 27.68 1.64
C LEU A 240 8.27 26.24 1.83
N THR A 241 7.34 25.31 1.97
CA THR A 241 7.64 23.88 1.84
C THR A 241 7.13 23.42 0.49
N LEU A 242 8.05 23.12 -0.41
CA LEU A 242 7.74 22.51 -1.70
C LEU A 242 7.52 21.02 -1.50
N LYS A 243 6.51 20.46 -2.16
CA LYS A 243 6.26 19.02 -2.23
C LYS A 243 6.46 18.54 -3.66
N ARG A 244 7.12 17.40 -3.82
CA ARG A 244 7.30 16.70 -5.09
C ARG A 244 5.99 16.00 -5.47
N PHE A 245 5.41 16.40 -6.59
CA PHE A 245 4.13 15.89 -7.07
C PHE A 245 4.28 14.85 -8.17
N GLY A 246 5.34 14.96 -8.95
CA GLY A 246 5.67 14.03 -10.02
C GLY A 246 7.06 14.27 -10.56
N LEU A 247 7.51 13.39 -11.44
CA LEU A 247 8.84 13.34 -12.02
C LEU A 247 8.76 13.42 -13.54
N SER A 248 9.66 14.17 -14.15
CA SER A 248 9.87 14.23 -15.60
C SER A 248 11.38 14.22 -15.84
N ASP A 249 11.91 13.07 -16.27
CA ASP A 249 13.35 12.82 -16.38
C ASP A 249 14.11 13.18 -15.09
N SER A 250 14.93 14.23 -15.12
CA SER A 250 15.70 14.74 -13.96
C SER A 250 15.02 15.90 -13.23
N LEU A 251 13.75 16.18 -13.52
CA LEU A 251 12.98 17.29 -12.97
C LEU A 251 11.84 16.78 -12.09
N ALA A 252 11.62 17.49 -10.98
CA ALA A 252 10.49 17.29 -10.09
C ALA A 252 9.46 18.39 -10.34
N LEU A 253 8.22 18.00 -10.63
CA LEU A 253 7.06 18.88 -10.59
C LEU A 253 6.78 19.23 -9.13
N ILE A 254 6.70 20.52 -8.81
CA ILE A 254 6.57 20.99 -7.42
C ILE A 254 5.22 21.62 -7.12
N TYR A 255 4.84 21.57 -5.85
CA TYR A 255 3.72 22.32 -5.29
C TYR A 255 4.11 23.02 -3.97
N PRO A 256 3.69 24.28 -3.70
CA PRO A 256 2.90 25.15 -4.58
C PRO A 256 3.65 25.56 -5.85
N ASN A 257 2.88 25.91 -6.89
CA ASN A 257 3.41 26.45 -8.13
C ASN A 257 3.96 27.87 -7.88
N ILE A 258 5.15 28.18 -8.40
CA ILE A 258 5.81 29.49 -8.22
C ILE A 258 6.25 30.08 -9.57
N PRO A 259 5.28 30.44 -10.44
CA PRO A 259 5.56 30.74 -11.84
C PRO A 259 6.42 31.99 -12.09
N ASP A 260 6.43 32.94 -11.16
CA ASP A 260 7.13 34.23 -11.34
C ASP A 260 8.57 34.21 -10.82
N GLN A 261 9.07 33.04 -10.43
CA GLN A 261 10.37 32.89 -9.79
C GLN A 261 11.36 32.20 -10.73
N GLU A 262 12.55 32.79 -10.90
CA GLU A 262 13.64 32.18 -11.67
C GLU A 262 14.53 31.27 -10.79
N ARG A 263 14.53 31.53 -9.47
CA ARG A 263 15.39 30.85 -8.50
C ARG A 263 14.81 30.84 -7.11
N ILE A 264 15.18 29.84 -6.33
CA ILE A 264 14.88 29.70 -4.90
C ILE A 264 16.14 29.30 -4.12
N PHE A 265 16.09 29.47 -2.80
CA PHE A 265 17.17 29.09 -1.89
C PHE A 265 16.75 27.91 -1.03
N ILE A 266 17.57 26.86 -0.93
CA ILE A 266 17.28 25.77 0.01
C ILE A 266 17.65 26.24 1.42
N VAL A 267 16.70 26.16 2.35
CA VAL A 267 16.90 26.53 3.76
C VAL A 267 17.35 25.32 4.57
N SER A 268 16.75 24.14 4.33
CA SER A 268 17.22 22.87 4.89
C SER A 268 16.65 21.68 4.12
N THR A 269 17.44 20.62 3.94
CA THR A 269 16.91 19.27 3.71
C THR A 269 16.79 18.63 5.09
N LYS A 270 15.57 18.25 5.51
CA LYS A 270 15.43 17.55 6.80
C LYS A 270 16.03 16.14 6.72
#